data_AF-A0A7V5VL56-F1
#
_entry.id   AF-A0A7V5VL56-F1
#
_cell.length_a   1.000
_cell.length_b   1.000
_cell.length_c   1.000
_cell.angle_alpha   90.00
_cell.angle_beta   90.00
_cell.angle_gamma   90.00
#
_symmetry.space_group_name_H-M   'P 1'
#
loop_
_entity.id
_entity.type
_entity.pdbx_description
1 polymer ?
#
loop_
_entity_poly.entity_id
_entity_poly.type
_entity_poly.pdbx_seq_one_letter_code
_entity_poly.pdbx_strand_id
1 'polypeptide(L)'
;MNCTRYERWIWDDLEGRLSAAQAQELRAHRQVCPRCQRQWEAARATYQALRALPRHRAPERLIQQVRARIQQTAAPKPVFAWWKRVALAPALGILAATAWWGWMALNSNTTAPAVATTASQNAENWVEIHEQLELADWSPTPTPRYFITTGYTR
;
A
#
# COMPACT_ATOMS: atom_id res chain seq x y z
N MET A 1 -31.61 -24.58 0.54
CA MET A 1 -31.49 -23.28 1.24
C MET A 1 -30.03 -22.85 1.32
N ASN A 2 -29.70 -21.61 0.94
CA ASN A 2 -28.32 -21.11 0.88
C ASN A 2 -27.82 -20.69 2.28
N CYS A 3 -26.94 -21.48 2.89
CA CYS A 3 -26.38 -21.23 4.23
C CYS A 3 -25.46 -19.99 4.28
N THR A 4 -24.85 -19.60 3.16
CA THR A 4 -23.88 -18.49 3.06
C THR A 4 -24.49 -17.13 3.40
N ARG A 5 -25.81 -16.96 3.21
CA ARG A 5 -26.51 -15.73 3.64
C ARG A 5 -26.60 -15.65 5.16
N TYR A 6 -27.01 -16.75 5.78
CA TYR A 6 -27.20 -16.84 7.24
C TYR A 6 -25.87 -16.78 7.99
N GLU A 7 -24.81 -17.36 7.43
CA GLU A 7 -23.45 -17.26 7.98
C GLU A 7 -22.98 -15.82 8.17
N ARG A 8 -23.27 -14.94 7.21
CA ARG A 8 -22.95 -13.51 7.30
C ARG A 8 -23.74 -12.82 8.41
N TRP A 9 -24.97 -13.25 8.65
CA TRP A 9 -25.88 -12.66 9.63
C TRP A 9 -25.59 -13.08 11.07
N ILE A 10 -24.83 -14.15 11.32
CA ILE A 10 -24.58 -14.66 12.67
C ILE A 10 -23.95 -13.58 13.58
N TRP A 11 -22.95 -12.85 13.10
CA TRP A 11 -22.30 -11.81 13.88
C TRP A 11 -23.18 -10.56 14.05
N ASP A 12 -23.91 -10.19 13.00
CA ASP A 12 -24.86 -9.08 13.05
C ASP A 12 -26.00 -9.34 14.05
N ASP A 13 -26.46 -10.59 14.18
CA ASP A 13 -27.45 -11.01 15.18
C ASP A 13 -26.91 -10.82 16.60
N LEU A 14 -25.68 -11.27 16.87
CA LEU A 14 -25.04 -11.16 18.18
C LEU A 14 -24.74 -9.70 18.57
N GLU A 15 -24.46 -8.85 17.59
CA GLU A 15 -24.24 -7.42 17.78
C GLU A 15 -25.54 -6.60 17.81
N GLY A 16 -26.69 -7.21 17.53
CA GLY A 16 -27.99 -6.53 17.49
C GLY A 16 -28.18 -5.60 16.27
N ARG A 17 -27.45 -5.85 15.18
CA ARG A 17 -27.52 -5.09 13.92
C ARG A 17 -28.57 -5.60 12.94
N LEU A 18 -29.07 -6.82 13.11
CA LEU A 18 -30.14 -7.36 12.26
C LEU A 18 -31.49 -6.74 12.58
N SER A 19 -32.33 -6.61 11.55
CA SER A 19 -33.74 -6.27 11.76
C SER A 19 -34.50 -7.45 12.43
N ALA A 20 -35.61 -7.15 13.09
CA ALA A 20 -36.42 -8.19 13.77
C ALA A 20 -36.85 -9.32 12.81
N ALA A 21 -37.20 -8.97 11.57
CA ALA A 21 -37.57 -9.93 10.53
C ALA A 21 -36.39 -10.84 10.15
N GLN A 22 -35.19 -10.27 9.94
CA GLN A 22 -33.98 -11.03 9.60
C GLN A 22 -33.54 -11.95 10.75
N ALA A 23 -33.61 -11.48 11.99
CA ALA A 23 -33.30 -12.28 13.17
C ALA A 23 -34.26 -13.47 13.32
N GLN A 24 -35.54 -13.29 12.97
CA GLN A 24 -36.52 -14.38 12.99
C GLN A 24 -36.28 -15.38 11.86
N GLU A 25 -35.96 -14.91 10.66
CA GLU A 25 -35.57 -15.75 9.52
C GLU A 25 -34.32 -16.60 9.85
N LEU A 26 -33.30 -15.99 10.46
CA LEU A 26 -32.09 -16.67 10.92
C LEU A 26 -32.41 -17.72 11.99
N ARG A 27 -33.27 -17.39 12.98
CA ARG A 27 -33.72 -18.35 14.00
C ARG A 27 -34.47 -19.53 13.40
N ALA A 28 -35.38 -19.29 12.46
CA ALA A 28 -36.12 -20.34 11.76
C ALA A 28 -35.18 -21.25 10.97
N HIS A 29 -34.21 -20.68 10.24
CA HIS A 29 -33.23 -21.47 9.50
C HIS A 29 -32.38 -22.35 10.40
N ARG A 30 -31.91 -21.82 11.54
CA ARG A 30 -31.09 -22.55 12.50
C ARG A 30 -31.81 -23.72 13.17
N GLN A 31 -33.14 -23.67 13.33
CA GLN A 31 -33.90 -24.80 13.85
C GLN A 31 -33.88 -26.00 12.88
N VAL A 32 -33.72 -25.76 11.59
CA VAL A 32 -33.74 -26.79 10.55
C VAL A 32 -32.31 -27.17 10.09
N CYS A 33 -31.34 -26.27 10.23
CA CYS A 33 -29.97 -26.45 9.76
C CYS A 33 -28.96 -26.62 10.92
N PRO A 34 -28.49 -27.84 11.21
CA PRO A 34 -27.56 -28.09 12.32
C PRO A 34 -26.17 -27.47 12.09
N ARG A 35 -25.77 -27.22 10.84
CA ARG A 35 -24.52 -26.50 10.53
C ARG A 35 -24.57 -25.06 11.02
N CYS A 36 -25.62 -24.33 10.63
CA CYS A 36 -25.79 -22.93 11.03
C CYS A 36 -26.03 -22.79 12.54
N GLN A 37 -26.69 -23.76 13.17
CA GLN A 37 -26.83 -23.80 14.63
C GLN A 37 -25.46 -23.92 15.32
N ARG A 38 -24.62 -24.87 14.91
CA ARG A 38 -23.27 -25.05 15.49
C ARG A 38 -22.39 -23.81 15.31
N GLN A 39 -22.44 -23.19 14.13
CA GLN A 39 -21.70 -21.94 13.87
C GLN A 39 -22.16 -20.80 14.77
N TRP A 40 -23.48 -20.64 14.96
CA TRP A 40 -24.00 -19.62 15.85
C TRP A 40 -23.63 -19.87 17.31
N GLU A 41 -23.64 -21.12 17.77
CA GLU A 41 -23.20 -21.48 19.12
C GLU A 41 -21.72 -21.15 19.34
N ALA A 42 -20.85 -21.48 18.37
CA ALA A 42 -19.43 -21.13 18.41
C ALA A 42 -19.20 -19.61 18.42
N ALA A 43 -19.93 -18.86 17.58
CA ALA A 43 -19.87 -17.40 17.55
C ALA A 43 -20.37 -16.79 18.87
N ARG A 44 -21.46 -17.33 19.44
CA ARG A 44 -22.02 -16.88 20.72
C ARG A 44 -21.04 -17.11 21.87
N ALA A 45 -20.41 -18.28 21.94
CA ALA A 45 -19.41 -18.58 22.97
C ALA A 45 -18.23 -17.60 22.87
N THR A 46 -17.74 -17.34 21.66
CA THR A 46 -16.69 -16.34 21.40
C THR A 46 -17.12 -14.93 21.81
N TYR A 47 -18.33 -14.51 21.43
CA TYR A 47 -18.88 -13.20 21.79
C TYR A 47 -19.00 -13.03 23.31
N GLN A 48 -19.47 -14.07 24.02
CA GLN A 48 -19.57 -14.06 25.48
C GLN A 48 -18.20 -13.99 26.15
N ALA A 49 -17.22 -14.74 25.66
CA ALA A 49 -15.84 -14.67 26.15
C ALA A 49 -15.28 -13.25 25.99
N LEU A 50 -15.44 -12.65 24.81
CA LEU A 50 -15.01 -11.27 24.55
C LEU A 50 -15.71 -10.25 25.45
N ARG A 51 -17.01 -10.43 25.71
CA ARG A 51 -17.80 -9.54 26.59
C ARG A 51 -17.46 -9.70 28.07
N ALA A 52 -16.93 -10.85 28.47
CA ALA A 52 -16.50 -11.12 29.84
C ALA A 52 -15.13 -10.49 30.17
N LEU A 53 -14.38 -10.00 29.17
CA LEU A 53 -13.11 -9.31 29.43
C LEU A 53 -13.34 -8.06 30.30
N PRO A 54 -12.40 -7.77 31.23
CA PRO A 54 -12.48 -6.59 32.07
C PRO A 54 -12.45 -5.33 31.21
N ARG A 55 -13.43 -4.44 31.44
CA ARG A 55 -13.45 -3.13 30.81
C ARG A 55 -12.65 -2.16 31.65
N HIS A 56 -11.49 -1.75 31.14
CA HIS A 56 -10.70 -0.70 31.77
C HIS A 56 -11.27 0.68 31.43
N ARG A 57 -11.26 1.58 32.41
CA ARG A 57 -11.64 2.98 32.18
C ARG A 57 -10.60 3.64 31.29
N ALA A 58 -11.05 4.34 30.25
CA ALA A 58 -10.16 5.14 29.41
C ALA A 58 -9.48 6.24 30.25
N PRO A 59 -8.18 6.52 30.03
CA PRO A 59 -7.50 7.65 30.64
C PRO A 59 -8.20 8.97 30.31
N GLU A 60 -8.27 9.90 31.28
CA GLU A 60 -9.04 11.15 31.18
C GLU A 60 -8.68 12.00 29.95
N ARG A 61 -7.39 12.00 29.57
CA ARG A 61 -6.87 12.79 28.44
C ARG A 61 -6.88 12.06 27.09
N LEU A 62 -7.27 10.78 27.04
CA LEU A 62 -7.21 9.99 25.80
C LEU A 62 -8.07 10.62 24.69
N ILE A 63 -9.30 11.02 25.01
CA ILE A 63 -10.22 11.62 24.04
C ILE A 63 -9.66 12.94 23.49
N GLN A 64 -9.04 13.75 24.34
CA GLN A 64 -8.43 15.01 23.93
C GLN A 64 -7.25 14.76 22.97
N GLN A 65 -6.39 13.79 23.28
CA GLN A 65 -5.26 13.42 22.44
C GLN A 65 -5.69 12.88 21.07
N VAL A 66 -6.70 12.00 21.05
CA VAL A 66 -7.25 11.45 19.80
C VAL A 66 -7.81 12.57 18.93
N ARG A 67 -8.60 13.48 19.50
CA ARG A 67 -9.16 14.63 18.76
C ARG A 67 -8.07 15.53 18.19
N ALA A 68 -7.06 15.87 18.99
CA ALA A 68 -5.94 16.68 18.53
C ALA A 68 -5.21 16.02 17.34
N ARG A 69 -5.01 14.70 17.38
CA ARG A 69 -4.30 13.98 16.32
C ARG A 69 -5.11 13.86 15.03
N ILE A 70 -6.44 13.67 15.13
CA ILE A 70 -7.34 13.72 13.97
C ILE A 70 -7.27 15.09 13.30
N GLN A 71 -7.32 16.18 14.08
CA GLN A 71 -7.23 17.54 13.54
C GLN A 71 -5.87 17.83 12.88
N GLN A 72 -4.76 17.36 13.45
CA GLN A 72 -3.44 17.49 12.84
C GLN A 72 -3.32 16.75 11.50
N THR A 73 -4.00 15.60 11.37
CA THR A 73 -3.96 14.79 10.15
C THR A 73 -4.86 15.37 9.06
N ALA A 74 -5.92 16.07 9.45
CA ALA A 74 -6.85 16.73 8.54
C ALA A 74 -6.34 18.08 7.99
N ALA A 75 -5.25 18.63 8.53
CA ALA A 75 -4.70 19.90 8.06
C ALA A 75 -4.05 19.71 6.66
N PRO A 76 -4.54 20.38 5.61
CA PRO A 76 -3.94 20.28 4.28
C PRO A 76 -2.53 20.88 4.30
N LYS A 77 -1.54 20.14 3.78
CA LYS A 77 -0.18 20.66 3.61
C LYS A 77 -0.22 21.86 2.64
N PRO A 78 0.48 22.97 2.94
CA PRO A 78 0.42 24.17 2.10
C PRO A 78 1.15 23.95 0.76
N VAL A 79 0.40 23.49 -0.25
CA VAL A 79 0.87 23.35 -1.65
C VAL A 79 1.31 24.67 -2.27
N PHE A 80 0.82 25.80 -1.73
CA PHE A 80 1.09 27.15 -2.23
C PHE A 80 2.55 27.59 -2.05
N ALA A 81 3.27 27.04 -1.08
CA ALA A 81 4.68 27.38 -0.84
C ALA A 81 5.61 26.86 -1.95
N TRP A 82 5.23 25.79 -2.65
CA TRP A 82 6.02 25.23 -3.74
C TRP A 82 5.91 26.07 -5.02
N TRP A 83 4.72 26.64 -5.30
CA TRP A 83 4.46 27.42 -6.52
C TRP A 83 5.25 28.74 -6.56
N LYS A 84 5.45 29.40 -5.40
CA LYS A 84 6.31 30.59 -5.32
C LYS A 84 7.77 30.32 -5.66
N ARG A 85 8.26 29.09 -5.45
CA ARG A 85 9.65 28.70 -5.80
C ARG A 85 9.81 28.41 -7.29
N VAL A 86 8.76 27.92 -7.95
CA VAL A 86 8.77 27.65 -9.39
C VAL A 86 8.59 28.94 -10.21
N ALA A 87 7.97 29.98 -9.65
CA ALA A 87 7.75 31.25 -10.34
C ALA A 87 9.03 32.00 -10.76
N LEU A 88 10.19 31.72 -10.16
CA LEU A 88 11.49 32.32 -10.53
C LEU A 88 12.32 31.44 -11.50
N ALA A 89 11.87 30.22 -11.80
CA ALA A 89 12.58 29.29 -12.68
C ALA A 89 12.63 29.68 -14.18
N PRO A 90 11.61 30.31 -14.80
CA PRO A 90 11.65 30.51 -16.25
C PRO A 90 12.68 31.56 -16.69
N ALA A 91 12.96 32.57 -15.88
CA ALA A 91 13.95 33.61 -16.20
C ALA A 91 15.39 33.06 -16.22
N LEU A 92 15.72 32.16 -15.30
CA LEU A 92 17.03 31.50 -15.26
C LEU A 92 17.21 30.49 -16.40
N GLY A 93 16.13 29.79 -16.80
CA GLY A 93 16.15 28.86 -17.93
C GLY A 93 16.44 29.55 -19.27
N ILE A 94 15.85 30.75 -19.51
CA ILE A 94 16.08 31.51 -20.75
C ILE A 94 17.53 32.01 -20.82
N LEU A 95 18.08 32.54 -19.73
CA LEU A 95 19.47 33.00 -19.70
C LEU A 95 20.45 31.85 -19.95
N ALA A 96 20.24 30.69 -19.31
CA ALA A 96 21.05 29.50 -19.53
C ALA A 96 20.96 29.00 -20.99
N ALA A 97 19.78 29.02 -21.60
CA ALA A 97 19.59 28.63 -23.00
C ALA A 97 20.33 29.56 -23.97
N THR A 98 20.28 30.88 -23.75
CA THR A 98 21.00 31.85 -24.61
C THR A 98 22.51 31.74 -24.47
N ALA A 99 23.02 31.50 -23.25
CA ALA A 99 24.45 31.28 -23.01
C ALA A 99 24.93 29.95 -23.63
N TRP A 100 24.11 28.90 -23.52
CA TRP A 100 24.39 27.59 -24.12
C TRP A 100 24.42 27.65 -25.66
N TRP A 101 23.46 28.36 -26.27
CA TRP A 101 23.40 28.49 -27.72
C TRP A 101 24.58 29.29 -28.28
N GLY A 102 24.97 30.37 -27.59
CA GLY A 102 26.18 31.12 -27.91
C GLY A 102 27.45 30.26 -27.80
N TRP A 103 27.54 29.43 -26.75
CA TRP A 103 28.66 28.49 -26.58
C TRP A 103 28.72 27.43 -27.68
N MET A 104 27.59 26.82 -28.05
CA MET A 104 27.54 25.81 -29.12
C MET A 104 27.88 26.39 -30.51
N ALA A 105 27.51 27.65 -30.77
CA ALA A 105 27.82 28.32 -32.03
C ALA A 105 29.34 28.55 -32.22
N LEU A 106 30.09 28.73 -31.13
CA LEU A 106 31.55 28.86 -31.16
C LEU A 106 32.29 27.51 -31.14
N ASN A 107 31.65 26.43 -30.69
CA ASN A 107 32.26 25.10 -30.51
C ASN A 107 31.95 24.07 -31.62
N SER A 108 31.40 24.49 -32.76
CA SER A 108 30.94 23.61 -33.85
C SER A 108 32.04 22.79 -34.58
N ASN A 109 33.27 22.77 -34.09
CA ASN A 109 34.36 21.91 -34.58
C ASN A 109 34.63 20.70 -33.67
N THR A 110 33.60 20.05 -33.11
CA THR A 110 33.80 18.80 -32.38
C THR A 110 32.96 17.67 -32.96
N THR A 111 33.70 16.67 -33.44
CA THR A 111 33.31 15.36 -33.96
C THR A 111 32.16 14.70 -33.20
N ALA A 112 31.23 14.10 -33.96
CA ALA A 112 30.13 13.30 -33.47
C ALA A 112 30.59 12.17 -32.51
N PRO A 113 29.96 12.00 -31.33
CA PRO A 113 30.11 10.78 -30.55
C PRO A 113 29.03 9.77 -30.97
N ALA A 114 29.45 8.51 -31.06
CA ALA A 114 28.59 7.35 -31.27
C ALA A 114 27.60 7.18 -30.10
N VAL A 115 26.32 7.45 -30.34
CA VAL A 115 25.22 7.26 -29.35
C VAL A 115 24.56 5.87 -29.50
N ALA A 116 25.03 5.04 -30.43
CA ALA A 116 24.37 3.76 -30.73
C ALA A 116 24.63 2.62 -29.73
N THR A 117 25.58 2.76 -28.80
CA THR A 117 26.06 1.62 -27.99
C THR A 117 25.40 1.48 -26.61
N THR A 118 24.86 2.55 -26.02
CA THR A 118 24.31 2.52 -24.65
C THR A 118 22.93 1.88 -24.56
N ALA A 119 22.13 1.96 -25.63
CA ALA A 119 20.81 1.35 -25.67
C ALA A 119 20.87 -0.18 -25.82
N SER A 120 21.82 -0.72 -26.62
CA SER A 120 22.00 -2.16 -26.77
C SER A 120 22.58 -2.80 -25.51
N GLN A 121 23.59 -2.16 -24.91
CA GLN A 121 24.23 -2.64 -23.68
C GLN A 121 23.26 -2.74 -22.50
N ASN A 122 22.30 -1.82 -22.40
CA ASN A 122 21.27 -1.90 -21.37
C ASN A 122 20.33 -3.09 -21.61
N ALA A 123 19.95 -3.37 -22.86
CA ALA A 123 19.05 -4.48 -23.18
C ALA A 123 19.69 -5.85 -22.90
N GLU A 124 20.97 -6.02 -23.24
CA GLU A 124 21.73 -7.25 -22.94
C GLU A 124 21.90 -7.46 -21.42
N ASN A 125 22.14 -6.39 -20.66
CA ASN A 125 22.24 -6.45 -19.20
C ASN A 125 20.92 -6.89 -18.52
N TRP A 126 19.76 -6.47 -19.03
CA TRP A 126 18.46 -6.87 -18.47
C TRP A 126 18.15 -8.36 -18.69
N VAL A 127 18.57 -8.93 -19.83
CA VAL A 127 18.36 -10.35 -20.13
C VAL A 127 19.21 -11.22 -19.19
N GLU A 128 20.46 -10.86 -18.96
CA GLU A 128 21.36 -11.59 -18.07
C GLU A 128 20.89 -11.57 -16.60
N ILE A 129 20.34 -10.44 -16.14
CA ILE A 129 19.73 -10.34 -14.79
C ILE A 129 18.50 -11.26 -14.66
N HIS A 130 17.67 -11.35 -15.70
CA HIS A 130 16.47 -12.19 -15.66
C HIS A 130 16.82 -13.67 -15.60
N GLU A 131 17.79 -14.12 -16.41
CA GLU A 131 18.28 -15.50 -16.41
C GLU A 131 18.86 -15.88 -15.04
N GLN A 132 19.64 -15.01 -14.41
CA GLN A 132 20.17 -15.25 -13.06
C GLN A 132 19.08 -15.39 -11.98
N LEU A 133 17.98 -14.64 -12.12
CA LEU A 133 16.84 -14.72 -11.20
C LEU A 133 16.03 -16.00 -11.39
N GLU A 134 15.78 -16.41 -12.63
CA GLU A 134 15.13 -17.68 -12.92
C GLU A 134 15.97 -18.85 -12.39
N LEU A 135 17.29 -18.79 -12.53
CA LEU A 135 18.20 -19.80 -11.99
C LEU A 135 18.24 -19.89 -10.46
N ALA A 136 18.01 -18.78 -9.77
CA ALA A 136 17.99 -18.74 -8.31
C ALA A 136 16.73 -19.40 -7.72
N ASP A 137 15.59 -19.37 -8.41
CA ASP A 137 14.31 -19.82 -7.90
C ASP A 137 14.15 -21.36 -7.90
N TRP A 138 14.95 -22.09 -8.68
CA TRP A 138 14.90 -23.58 -8.74
C TRP A 138 16.01 -24.30 -7.98
N SER A 139 16.92 -23.59 -7.30
CA SER A 139 18.01 -24.19 -6.54
C SER A 139 17.52 -24.81 -5.21
N PRO A 140 17.70 -26.13 -4.97
CA PRO A 140 17.21 -26.79 -3.75
C PRO A 140 18.14 -26.64 -2.52
N THR A 141 19.22 -25.86 -2.59
CA THR A 141 20.18 -25.69 -1.49
C THR A 141 19.98 -24.39 -0.71
N PRO A 142 19.89 -24.44 0.64
CA PRO A 142 19.69 -23.24 1.46
C PRO A 142 21.05 -22.64 1.87
N THR A 143 21.58 -21.71 1.09
CA THR A 143 22.63 -20.81 1.59
C THR A 143 22.45 -19.38 1.06
N PRO A 144 22.47 -18.35 1.94
CA PRO A 144 22.28 -16.97 1.54
C PRO A 144 23.62 -16.36 1.14
N ARG A 145 23.99 -16.42 -0.13
CA ARG A 145 25.14 -15.63 -0.62
C ARG A 145 25.17 -15.50 -2.14
N TYR A 146 24.32 -14.64 -2.68
CA TYR A 146 24.65 -13.93 -3.91
C TYR A 146 24.45 -12.44 -3.64
N PHE A 147 25.57 -11.75 -3.42
CA PHE A 147 25.60 -10.30 -3.47
C PHE A 147 25.43 -9.90 -4.92
N ILE A 148 24.32 -9.23 -5.24
CA ILE A 148 24.24 -8.44 -6.45
C ILE A 148 25.28 -7.33 -6.28
N THR A 149 26.48 -7.51 -6.82
CA THR A 149 27.44 -6.41 -6.97
C THR A 149 26.95 -5.56 -8.12
N THR A 150 25.89 -4.78 -7.89
CA THR A 150 25.63 -3.64 -8.76
C THR A 150 26.86 -2.75 -8.65
N GLY A 151 27.57 -2.50 -9.74
CA GLY A 151 28.76 -1.63 -9.81
C GLY A 151 28.46 -0.14 -9.54
N TYR A 152 27.59 0.15 -8.57
CA TYR A 152 27.11 1.45 -8.12
C TYR A 152 27.70 1.86 -6.77
N THR A 153 28.89 1.35 -6.42
CA THR A 153 29.71 1.94 -5.35
C THR A 153 31.03 2.42 -5.93
N ARG A 154 31.01 3.70 -6.30
CA ARG A 154 32.08 4.70 -6.44
C ARG A 154 33.46 4.27 -6.93
#